data_AF-A0A1R2AYR2-F1
#
_entry.id   AF-A0A1R2AYR2-F1
#
_cell.length_a   1.000
_cell.length_b   1.000
_cell.length_c   1.000
_cell.angle_alpha   90.00
_cell.angle_beta   90.00
_cell.angle_gamma   90.00
#
_symmetry.space_group_name_H-M   'P 1'
#
loop_
_entity.id
_entity.type
_entity.pdbx_description
1 polymer ?
#
loop_
_entity_poly.entity_id
_entity_poly.type
_entity_poly.pdbx_seq_one_letter_code
_entity_poly.pdbx_strand_id
1 'polypeptide(L)'
;MNQNMLDLNAFAEIAPSLPRQYLKYAYNQCMFYKNDDIIDCFLYLERHYLDSLGELYKVFNCPILFCEYYNCPFYHSISDQRRNLYEISYMPKPCYSVYKYGLWDYSYKCPWGNNCHFAHSSYEMKFHPENIGLIKISEEDLKIEERNSMTFNQIALQISEYKEEIRRMAIDIEDKQKILYKVNLEIQELKVLSMCMLCKKEVYDFVLKCGHLCCKKCKETFNGECFGCNQQV
;
A
#
# COMPACT_ATOMS: atom_id res chain seq x y z
N MET A 1 21.58 18.34 6.79
CA MET A 1 20.92 19.63 6.50
C MET A 1 19.79 19.34 5.52
N ASN A 2 18.56 19.21 6.01
CA ASN A 2 17.37 18.96 5.19
C ASN A 2 16.87 20.29 4.62
N GLN A 3 17.10 20.53 3.34
CA GLN A 3 16.34 21.52 2.56
C GLN A 3 15.11 20.80 1.97
N ASN A 4 13.96 21.47 1.96
CA ASN A 4 12.63 21.04 1.45
C ASN A 4 11.60 20.55 2.49
N MET A 5 11.51 21.22 3.64
CA MET A 5 10.20 21.44 4.25
C MET A 5 9.90 22.93 4.18
N LEU A 6 9.28 23.37 3.10
CA LEU A 6 8.49 24.60 3.17
C LEU A 6 7.41 24.34 4.24
N ASP A 7 7.33 25.24 5.22
CA ASP A 7 6.45 25.11 6.38
C ASP A 7 4.98 25.22 5.91
N LEU A 8 4.10 24.33 6.39
CA LEU A 8 2.64 24.40 6.17
C LEU A 8 2.07 25.79 6.49
N ASN A 9 2.73 26.53 7.39
CA ASN A 9 2.39 27.91 7.71
C ASN A 9 2.67 28.88 6.55
N ALA A 10 3.79 28.73 5.83
CA ALA A 10 4.09 29.52 4.65
C ALA A 10 3.12 29.22 3.49
N PHE A 11 2.57 27.99 3.43
CA PHE A 11 1.55 27.61 2.43
C PHE A 11 0.14 28.13 2.76
N ALA A 12 -0.20 28.28 4.03
CA ALA A 12 -1.45 28.90 4.46
C ALA A 12 -1.53 30.38 4.04
N GLU A 13 -0.39 31.04 3.84
CA GLU A 13 -0.32 32.42 3.32
C GLU A 13 -0.55 32.50 1.81
N ILE A 14 -0.25 31.43 1.05
CA ILE A 14 -0.37 31.38 -0.41
C ILE A 14 -1.82 31.06 -0.84
N ALA A 15 -2.51 30.18 -0.11
CA ALA A 15 -3.88 29.76 -0.38
C ALA A 15 -4.77 29.88 0.87
N PRO A 16 -5.06 31.11 1.34
CA PRO A 16 -5.69 31.37 2.62
C PRO A 16 -7.15 30.88 2.71
N SER A 17 -7.76 30.57 1.57
CA SER A 17 -9.16 30.13 1.47
C SER A 17 -9.32 28.62 1.71
N LEU A 18 -8.22 27.86 1.65
CA LEU A 18 -8.21 26.42 1.89
C LEU A 18 -8.21 26.14 3.40
N PRO A 19 -9.17 25.34 3.92
CA PRO A 19 -9.10 24.89 5.30
C PRO A 19 -7.80 24.13 5.56
N ARG A 20 -7.23 24.26 6.75
CA ARG A 20 -5.88 23.75 7.09
C ARG A 20 -5.71 22.25 6.83
N GLN A 21 -6.79 21.48 6.94
CA GLN A 21 -6.83 20.05 6.62
C GLN A 21 -6.68 19.73 5.13
N TYR A 22 -7.06 20.64 4.24
CA TYR A 22 -6.92 20.54 2.79
C TYR A 22 -5.60 21.10 2.26
N LEU A 23 -4.95 22.01 3.00
CA LEU A 23 -3.59 22.45 2.69
C LEU A 23 -2.61 21.27 2.67
N LYS A 24 -2.75 20.32 3.59
CA LYS A 24 -1.93 19.09 3.63
C LYS A 24 -2.21 18.18 2.43
N TYR A 25 -3.45 18.13 1.95
CA TYR A 25 -3.83 17.38 0.75
C TYR A 25 -3.24 18.02 -0.51
N ALA A 26 -3.46 19.32 -0.70
CA ALA A 26 -2.91 20.07 -1.84
C ALA A 26 -1.37 20.02 -1.85
N TYR A 27 -0.74 20.10 -0.67
CA TYR A 27 0.69 19.89 -0.50
C TYR A 27 1.13 18.53 -1.00
N ASN A 28 0.52 17.44 -0.52
CA ASN A 28 0.91 16.09 -0.95
C ASN A 28 0.69 15.84 -2.45
N GLN A 29 -0.25 16.52 -3.11
CA GLN A 29 -0.47 16.43 -4.55
C GLN A 29 0.57 17.23 -5.35
N CYS A 30 0.90 18.43 -4.87
CA CYS A 30 1.81 19.35 -5.58
C CYS A 30 3.30 19.09 -5.26
N MET A 31 3.64 18.33 -4.22
CA MET A 31 5.02 18.05 -3.79
C MET A 31 5.89 17.29 -4.81
N PHE A 32 5.31 16.81 -5.91
CA PHE A 32 6.04 16.18 -7.01
C PHE A 32 6.45 17.16 -8.12
N TYR A 33 5.99 18.41 -8.07
CA TYR A 33 6.28 19.46 -9.04
C TYR A 33 7.51 20.28 -8.62
N LYS A 34 8.20 20.92 -9.57
CA LYS A 34 9.35 21.80 -9.24
C LYS A 34 8.84 23.07 -8.54
N ASN A 35 9.69 23.71 -7.74
CA ASN A 35 9.29 24.82 -6.84
C ASN A 35 8.47 25.94 -7.50
N ASP A 36 8.76 26.31 -8.76
CA ASP A 36 8.01 27.35 -9.49
C ASP A 36 6.63 26.87 -9.97
N ASP A 37 6.45 25.56 -10.18
CA ASP A 37 5.18 24.92 -10.59
C ASP A 37 4.27 24.60 -9.38
N ILE A 38 4.81 24.58 -8.16
CA ILE A 38 4.07 24.31 -6.93
C ILE A 38 3.06 25.42 -6.65
N ILE A 39 3.47 26.69 -6.78
CA ILE A 39 2.59 27.84 -6.49
C ILE A 39 1.41 27.87 -7.47
N ASP A 40 1.65 27.62 -8.76
CA ASP A 40 0.59 27.52 -9.76
C ASP A 40 -0.33 26.30 -9.54
N CYS A 41 0.22 25.16 -9.12
CA CYS A 41 -0.55 23.98 -8.73
C CYS A 41 -1.48 24.29 -7.54
N PHE A 42 -1.02 25.06 -6.55
CA PHE A 42 -1.82 25.45 -5.39
C PHE A 42 -2.88 26.49 -5.72
N LEU A 43 -2.56 27.52 -6.50
CA LEU A 43 -3.54 28.51 -6.96
C LEU A 43 -4.61 27.86 -7.87
N TYR A 44 -4.23 26.86 -8.66
CA TYR A 44 -5.14 26.01 -9.42
C TYR A 44 -6.06 25.18 -8.49
N LEU A 45 -5.49 24.54 -7.46
CA LEU A 45 -6.26 23.75 -6.49
C LEU A 45 -7.15 24.59 -5.59
N GLU A 46 -6.74 25.80 -5.20
CA GLU A 46 -7.57 26.73 -4.42
C GLU A 46 -8.76 27.24 -5.25
N ARG A 47 -8.50 27.62 -6.51
CA ARG A 47 -9.54 28.05 -7.46
C ARG A 47 -10.50 26.90 -7.78
N HIS A 48 -9.99 25.69 -7.98
CA HIS A 48 -10.83 24.49 -8.12
C HIS A 48 -11.50 24.07 -6.82
N TYR A 49 -10.89 24.26 -5.65
CA TYR A 49 -11.48 23.88 -4.37
C TYR A 49 -12.70 24.73 -4.04
N LEU A 50 -12.60 26.05 -4.26
CA LEU A 50 -13.69 26.99 -4.07
C LEU A 50 -14.82 26.79 -5.09
N ASP A 51 -14.52 26.41 -6.34
CA ASP A 51 -15.52 25.95 -7.31
C ASP A 51 -16.04 24.52 -7.00
N SER A 52 -15.28 23.69 -6.27
CA SER A 52 -15.60 22.28 -5.95
C SER A 52 -16.44 22.07 -4.69
N LEU A 53 -16.92 23.14 -4.04
CA LEU A 53 -17.85 23.06 -2.88
C LEU A 53 -19.17 22.34 -3.20
N GLY A 54 -19.40 21.96 -4.45
CA GLY A 54 -20.29 20.86 -4.76
C GLY A 54 -20.45 20.54 -6.23
N GLU A 55 -19.83 21.25 -7.17
CA GLU A 55 -20.07 21.02 -8.61
C GLU A 55 -19.33 19.79 -9.14
N LEU A 56 -18.05 19.66 -8.84
CA LEU A 56 -17.20 18.57 -9.37
C LEU A 56 -16.92 17.45 -8.36
N TYR A 57 -17.47 17.53 -7.15
CA TYR A 57 -17.32 16.48 -6.14
C TYR A 57 -17.84 15.14 -6.67
N LYS A 58 -16.96 14.13 -6.61
CA LYS A 58 -17.16 12.75 -7.08
C LYS A 58 -17.45 12.60 -8.57
N VAL A 59 -17.14 13.60 -9.40
CA VAL A 59 -17.33 13.53 -10.85
C VAL A 59 -16.22 12.77 -11.56
N PHE A 60 -14.97 12.93 -11.10
CA PHE A 60 -13.79 12.32 -11.71
C PHE A 60 -13.26 11.14 -10.89
N ASN A 61 -12.63 10.17 -11.55
CA ASN A 61 -12.04 9.00 -10.89
C ASN A 61 -10.77 9.40 -10.14
N CYS A 62 -10.51 8.74 -9.00
CA CYS A 62 -9.33 9.01 -8.20
C CYS A 62 -8.05 8.54 -8.93
N PRO A 63 -7.08 9.43 -9.18
CA PRO A 63 -5.86 9.06 -9.89
C PRO A 63 -4.88 8.25 -9.01
N ILE A 64 -5.12 8.21 -7.70
CA ILE A 64 -4.24 7.52 -6.73
C ILE A 64 -4.72 6.08 -6.57
N LEU A 65 -3.86 5.14 -6.98
CA LEU A 65 -4.04 3.72 -6.70
C LEU A 65 -3.99 3.47 -5.18
N PHE A 66 -4.98 2.74 -4.65
CA PHE A 66 -5.12 2.46 -3.21
C PHE A 66 -5.27 3.71 -2.34
N CYS A 67 -6.01 4.71 -2.81
CA CYS A 67 -6.32 5.90 -2.01
C CYS A 67 -7.14 5.53 -0.76
N GLU A 68 -6.56 5.77 0.42
CA GLU A 68 -7.17 5.50 1.72
C GLU A 68 -7.90 6.73 2.30
N TYR A 69 -8.02 7.82 1.53
CA TYR A 69 -8.58 9.07 2.03
C TYR A 69 -10.11 9.02 2.07
N TYR A 70 -10.66 9.03 3.29
CA TYR A 70 -12.09 8.88 3.58
C TYR A 70 -12.96 9.92 2.85
N ASN A 71 -12.51 11.18 2.77
CA ASN A 71 -13.24 12.29 2.15
C ASN A 71 -12.71 12.64 0.74
N CYS A 72 -12.22 11.65 -0.02
CA CYS A 72 -11.67 11.90 -1.35
C CYS A 72 -12.67 12.61 -2.25
N PRO A 73 -12.31 13.76 -2.87
CA PRO A 73 -13.21 14.48 -3.78
C PRO A 73 -13.42 13.74 -5.10
N PHE A 74 -12.63 12.70 -5.37
CA PHE A 74 -12.76 11.83 -6.53
C PHE A 74 -13.50 10.54 -6.18
N TYR A 75 -14.17 9.94 -7.16
CA TYR A 75 -14.85 8.66 -6.95
C TYR A 75 -13.87 7.48 -7.06
N HIS A 76 -14.09 6.43 -6.27
CA HIS A 76 -13.29 5.19 -6.27
C HIS A 76 -14.01 4.01 -6.93
N SER A 77 -15.31 4.14 -7.15
CA SER A 77 -16.21 3.13 -7.67
C SER A 77 -17.37 3.77 -8.44
N ILE A 78 -18.10 2.97 -9.19
CA ILE A 78 -19.32 3.46 -9.87
C ILE A 78 -20.40 3.86 -8.86
N SER A 79 -20.37 3.29 -7.64
CA SER A 79 -21.36 3.55 -6.59
C SER A 79 -21.20 4.93 -5.93
N ASP A 80 -19.97 5.45 -5.86
CA ASP A 80 -19.69 6.79 -5.35
C ASP A 80 -19.56 7.84 -6.46
N GLN A 81 -19.65 7.45 -7.73
CA GLN A 81 -19.64 8.37 -8.87
C GLN A 81 -20.85 9.31 -8.84
N ARG A 82 -20.60 10.56 -9.22
CA ARG A 82 -21.59 11.59 -9.47
C ARG A 82 -21.49 12.04 -10.92
N ARG A 83 -22.61 12.07 -11.64
CA ARG A 83 -22.66 12.62 -12.99
C ARG A 83 -22.51 14.14 -12.94
N ASN A 84 -21.76 14.67 -13.91
CA ASN A 84 -21.57 16.08 -14.10
C ASN A 84 -22.89 16.73 -14.56
N LEU A 85 -23.43 17.66 -13.76
CA LEU A 85 -24.68 18.36 -14.09
C LEU A 85 -24.56 19.29 -15.30
N TYR A 86 -23.34 19.70 -15.66
CA TYR A 86 -23.06 20.44 -16.88
C TYR A 86 -23.18 19.58 -18.15
N GLU A 87 -23.05 18.26 -18.01
CA GLU A 87 -23.17 17.32 -19.13
C GLU A 87 -24.54 16.64 -19.15
N ILE A 88 -25.09 16.32 -17.97
CA ILE A 88 -26.31 15.53 -17.80
C ILE A 88 -27.18 16.16 -16.72
N SER A 89 -28.35 16.67 -17.11
CA SER A 89 -29.34 17.15 -16.16
C SER A 89 -30.12 16.01 -15.51
N TYR A 90 -30.17 16.01 -14.17
CA TYR A 90 -30.98 15.09 -13.36
C TYR A 90 -31.57 15.84 -12.16
N MET A 91 -32.66 15.32 -11.60
CA MET A 91 -33.30 15.83 -10.40
C MET A 91 -32.65 15.26 -9.13
N PRO A 92 -32.69 15.98 -7.98
CA PRO A 92 -32.21 15.52 -6.69
C PRO A 92 -33.14 14.48 -6.03
N LYS A 93 -33.74 13.60 -6.82
CA LYS A 93 -34.61 12.52 -6.35
C LYS A 93 -33.99 11.17 -6.73
N PRO A 94 -34.00 10.18 -5.83
CA PRO A 94 -33.41 8.88 -6.11
C PRO A 94 -34.15 8.17 -7.25
N CYS A 95 -33.41 7.55 -8.16
CA CYS A 95 -33.95 6.72 -9.22
C CYS A 95 -34.55 5.44 -8.66
N TYR A 96 -35.83 5.17 -8.92
CA TYR A 96 -36.53 3.97 -8.42
C TYR A 96 -35.93 2.62 -8.88
N SER A 97 -35.17 2.63 -9.98
CA SER A 97 -34.48 1.42 -10.45
C SER A 97 -33.22 1.11 -9.66
N VAL A 98 -32.59 2.14 -9.09
CA VAL A 98 -31.29 2.08 -8.39
C VAL A 98 -31.46 2.19 -6.87
N TYR A 99 -32.47 2.89 -6.38
CA TYR A 99 -32.75 3.03 -4.96
C TYR A 99 -33.99 2.22 -4.57
N LYS A 100 -33.81 1.18 -3.77
CA LYS A 100 -34.88 0.28 -3.32
C LYS A 100 -34.75 0.02 -1.83
N TYR A 101 -35.87 0.08 -1.11
CA TYR A 101 -35.95 -0.24 0.32
C TYR A 101 -34.92 0.49 1.19
N GLY A 102 -34.60 1.74 0.87
CA GLY A 102 -33.64 2.53 1.65
C GLY A 102 -32.17 2.40 1.21
N LEU A 103 -31.87 1.51 0.25
CA LEU A 103 -30.51 1.17 -0.16
C LEU A 103 -30.23 1.59 -1.61
N TRP A 104 -29.01 2.07 -1.85
CA TRP A 104 -28.49 2.37 -3.18
C TRP A 104 -27.86 1.12 -3.80
N ASP A 105 -28.29 0.80 -5.01
CA ASP A 105 -27.72 -0.25 -5.85
C ASP A 105 -26.80 0.37 -6.92
N TYR A 106 -26.25 -0.45 -7.81
CA TYR A 106 -25.36 0.03 -8.87
C TYR A 106 -26.11 0.79 -9.98
N SER A 107 -25.54 1.91 -10.44
CA SER A 107 -26.13 2.76 -11.46
C SER A 107 -26.38 2.07 -12.81
N TYR A 108 -25.59 1.05 -13.17
CA TYR A 108 -25.77 0.26 -14.39
C TYR A 108 -27.09 -0.54 -14.42
N LYS A 109 -27.75 -0.74 -13.27
CA LYS A 109 -29.08 -1.38 -13.20
C LYS A 109 -30.21 -0.47 -13.67
N CYS A 110 -29.93 0.83 -13.84
CA CYS A 110 -30.89 1.74 -14.43
C CYS A 110 -31.00 1.50 -15.94
N PRO A 111 -32.20 1.21 -16.48
CA PRO A 111 -32.36 1.00 -17.93
C PRO A 111 -32.11 2.26 -18.75
N TRP A 112 -32.19 3.44 -18.12
CA TRP A 112 -31.89 4.73 -18.77
C TRP A 112 -30.42 5.12 -18.70
N GLY A 113 -29.58 4.37 -17.95
CA GLY A 113 -28.16 4.64 -17.79
C GLY A 113 -27.88 6.11 -17.46
N ASN A 114 -26.88 6.69 -18.12
CA ASN A 114 -26.52 8.09 -17.90
C ASN A 114 -27.62 9.09 -18.27
N ASN A 115 -28.56 8.73 -19.15
CA ASN A 115 -29.69 9.59 -19.55
C ASN A 115 -30.82 9.60 -18.51
N CYS A 116 -30.68 8.92 -17.37
CA CYS A 116 -31.69 8.96 -16.33
C CYS A 116 -31.81 10.36 -15.70
N HIS A 117 -33.02 10.89 -15.63
CA HIS A 117 -33.30 12.19 -15.01
C HIS A 117 -33.36 12.16 -13.48
N PHE A 118 -32.98 11.05 -12.84
CA PHE A 118 -33.00 10.88 -11.39
C PHE A 118 -31.61 10.50 -10.87
N ALA A 119 -31.33 10.83 -9.62
CA ALA A 119 -30.06 10.53 -8.97
C ALA A 119 -29.82 9.01 -8.84
N HIS A 120 -28.58 8.58 -9.07
CA HIS A 120 -28.08 7.21 -9.00
C HIS A 120 -27.19 6.94 -7.81
N SER A 121 -26.80 7.98 -7.05
CA SER A 121 -26.07 7.84 -5.81
C SER A 121 -26.55 8.83 -4.75
N SER A 122 -26.24 8.55 -3.49
CA SER A 122 -26.46 9.49 -2.38
C SER A 122 -25.73 10.80 -2.60
N TYR A 123 -24.58 10.78 -3.28
CA TYR A 123 -23.80 11.96 -3.62
C TYR A 123 -24.47 12.82 -4.71
N GLU A 124 -25.03 12.21 -5.77
CA GLU A 124 -25.83 12.95 -6.76
C GLU A 124 -27.01 13.68 -6.12
N MET A 125 -27.66 13.05 -5.15
CA MET A 125 -28.74 13.68 -4.40
C MET A 125 -28.19 14.79 -3.49
N LYS A 126 -27.24 14.48 -2.60
CA LYS A 126 -26.72 15.42 -1.58
C LYS A 126 -26.07 16.65 -2.21
N PHE A 127 -25.26 16.45 -3.25
CA PHE A 127 -24.51 17.49 -3.93
C PHE A 127 -25.23 18.02 -5.18
N HIS A 128 -26.55 17.85 -5.29
CA HIS A 128 -27.31 18.58 -6.29
C HIS A 128 -27.37 20.07 -5.91
N PRO A 129 -27.30 21.04 -6.84
CA PRO A 129 -27.38 22.47 -6.55
C PRO A 129 -28.59 22.86 -5.70
N GLU A 130 -29.75 22.23 -5.94
CA GLU A 130 -30.96 22.43 -5.13
C GLU A 130 -30.79 22.00 -3.65
N ASN A 131 -29.85 21.09 -3.36
CA ASN A 131 -29.62 20.52 -2.03
C ASN A 131 -28.38 21.07 -1.33
N ILE A 132 -27.32 21.46 -2.06
CA ILE A 132 -26.06 21.99 -1.49
C ILE A 132 -26.32 23.23 -0.62
N GLY A 133 -27.27 24.09 -1.01
CA GLY A 133 -27.68 25.25 -0.21
C GLY A 133 -28.42 24.92 1.09
N LEU A 134 -28.84 23.66 1.28
CA LEU A 134 -29.56 23.18 2.47
C LEU A 134 -28.68 22.37 3.43
N ILE A 135 -27.42 22.07 3.06
CA ILE A 135 -26.47 21.37 3.92
C ILE A 135 -26.00 22.35 5.01
N LYS A 136 -26.80 22.51 6.06
CA LYS A 136 -26.30 23.00 7.35
C LYS A 136 -25.46 21.87 7.93
N ILE A 137 -24.14 21.94 7.76
CA ILE A 137 -23.24 21.06 8.52
C ILE A 137 -23.55 21.33 9.99
N SER A 138 -24.09 20.34 10.70
CA SER A 138 -24.38 20.53 12.11
C SER A 138 -23.05 20.63 12.87
N GLU A 139 -22.98 21.42 13.94
CA GLU A 139 -21.78 21.48 14.78
C GLU A 139 -21.38 20.09 15.34
N GLU A 140 -22.32 19.15 15.37
CA GLU A 140 -22.09 17.76 15.77
C GLU A 140 -21.33 16.96 14.70
N ASP A 141 -21.60 17.20 13.40
CA ASP A 141 -20.88 16.55 12.30
C ASP A 141 -19.40 16.98 12.27
N LEU A 142 -19.10 18.25 12.56
CA LEU A 142 -17.73 18.77 12.64
C LEU A 142 -16.95 18.16 13.84
N LYS A 143 -17.62 17.93 14.97
CA LYS A 143 -17.02 17.32 16.17
C LYS A 143 -16.71 15.83 15.98
N ILE A 144 -17.53 15.12 15.18
CA ILE A 144 -17.28 13.73 14.79
C ILE A 144 -16.04 13.64 13.87
N GLU A 145 -15.88 14.59 12.94
CA GLU A 145 -14.70 14.64 12.06
C GLU A 145 -13.40 14.92 12.81
N GLU A 146 -13.38 15.83 13.80
CA GLU A 146 -12.19 16.10 14.61
C GLU A 146 -11.75 14.90 15.45
N ARG A 147 -12.71 14.19 16.08
CA ARG A 147 -12.40 12.95 16.83
C ARG A 147 -11.86 11.86 15.92
N ASN A 148 -12.49 11.66 14.76
CA ASN A 148 -12.05 10.64 13.81
C ASN A 148 -10.66 10.97 13.25
N SER A 149 -10.38 12.24 12.95
CA SER A 149 -9.07 12.71 12.46
C SER A 149 -7.93 12.44 13.46
N MET A 150 -8.15 12.60 14.78
CA MET A 150 -7.15 12.22 15.79
C MET A 150 -6.86 10.72 15.78
N THR A 151 -7.89 9.87 15.73
CA THR A 151 -7.71 8.42 15.66
C THR A 151 -7.02 7.97 14.37
N PHE A 152 -7.33 8.59 13.22
CA PHE A 152 -6.66 8.25 11.96
C PHE A 152 -5.17 8.62 11.97
N ASN A 153 -4.78 9.77 12.52
CA ASN A 153 -3.37 10.15 12.62
C ASN A 153 -2.58 9.21 13.54
N GLN A 154 -3.18 8.75 14.63
CA GLN A 154 -2.58 7.75 15.52
C GLN A 154 -2.39 6.41 14.83
N ILE A 155 -3.41 5.94 14.10
CA ILE A 155 -3.34 4.70 13.31
C ILE A 155 -2.28 4.81 12.21
N ALA A 156 -2.23 5.95 11.50
CA ALA A 156 -1.23 6.17 10.45
C ALA A 156 0.21 6.16 10.98
N LEU A 157 0.44 6.75 12.16
CA LEU A 157 1.74 6.70 12.82
C LEU A 157 2.12 5.27 13.18
N GLN A 158 1.19 4.52 13.78
CA GLN A 158 1.40 3.11 14.15
C GLN A 158 1.67 2.22 12.93
N ILE A 159 0.96 2.44 11.81
CA ILE A 159 1.23 1.75 10.54
C ILE A 159 2.64 2.09 10.03
N SER A 160 3.08 3.35 10.14
CA SER A 160 4.42 3.75 9.74
C SER A 160 5.50 3.06 10.57
N GLU A 161 5.30 2.96 11.89
CA GLU A 161 6.23 2.27 12.79
C GLU A 161 6.34 0.77 12.45
N TYR A 162 5.21 0.10 12.24
CA TYR A 162 5.21 -1.32 11.82
C TYR A 162 5.86 -1.52 10.45
N LYS A 163 5.69 -0.59 9.51
CA LYS A 163 6.38 -0.65 8.20
C LYS A 163 7.90 -0.60 8.36
N GLU A 164 8.44 0.26 9.22
CA GLU A 164 9.88 0.31 9.48
C GLU A 164 10.39 -0.93 10.23
N GLU A 165 9.59 -1.51 11.11
CA GLU A 165 9.92 -2.79 11.76
C GLU A 165 9.99 -3.93 10.75
N ILE A 166 9.00 -4.06 9.87
CA ILE A 166 8.99 -5.07 8.80
C ILE A 166 10.22 -4.91 7.89
N ARG A 167 10.61 -3.67 7.54
CA ARG A 167 11.83 -3.43 6.75
C ARG A 167 13.08 -3.90 7.47
N ARG A 168 13.21 -3.61 8.77
CA ARG A 168 14.36 -4.09 9.58
C ARG A 168 14.40 -5.62 9.63
N MET A 169 13.26 -6.27 9.82
CA MET A 169 13.18 -7.73 9.79
C MET A 169 13.55 -8.32 8.43
N ALA A 170 13.14 -7.68 7.33
CA ALA A 170 13.48 -8.13 5.99
C ALA A 170 15.00 -8.14 5.73
N ILE A 171 15.70 -7.09 6.18
CA ILE A 171 17.17 -7.01 6.09
C ILE A 171 17.83 -8.12 6.92
N ASP A 172 17.38 -8.34 8.16
CA ASP A 172 17.91 -9.40 9.03
C ASP A 172 17.70 -10.81 8.42
N ILE A 173 16.56 -11.05 7.78
CA ILE A 173 16.29 -12.30 7.06
C ILE A 173 17.29 -12.49 5.90
N GLU A 174 17.55 -11.45 5.11
CA GLU A 174 18.49 -11.51 3.99
C GLU A 174 19.92 -11.84 4.47
N ASP A 175 20.37 -11.20 5.55
CA ASP A 175 21.69 -11.45 6.13
C ASP A 175 21.80 -12.87 6.70
N LYS A 176 20.75 -13.35 7.36
CA LYS A 176 20.69 -14.74 7.84
C LYS A 176 20.71 -15.75 6.68
N GLN A 177 20.08 -15.45 5.56
CA GLN A 177 20.14 -16.29 4.36
C GLN A 177 21.57 -16.38 3.80
N LYS A 178 22.32 -15.27 3.77
CA LYS A 178 23.73 -15.27 3.34
C LYS A 178 24.60 -16.13 4.27
N ILE A 179 24.41 -16.03 5.58
CA ILE A 179 25.12 -16.85 6.56
C ILE A 179 24.78 -18.33 6.35
N LEU A 180 23.49 -18.66 6.21
CA LEU A 180 23.02 -20.03 6.00
C LEU A 180 23.59 -20.63 4.70
N TYR A 181 23.69 -19.84 3.64
CA TYR A 181 24.35 -20.27 2.40
C TYR A 181 25.83 -20.61 2.62
N LYS A 182 26.57 -19.75 3.32
CA LYS A 182 28.00 -19.99 3.62
C LYS A 182 28.22 -21.24 4.46
N VAL A 183 27.44 -21.41 5.53
CA VAL A 183 27.51 -22.59 6.40
C VAL A 183 27.19 -23.86 5.61
N ASN A 184 26.22 -23.81 4.69
CA ASN A 184 25.92 -24.96 3.84
C ASN A 184 27.08 -25.33 2.90
N LEU A 185 27.79 -24.35 2.33
CA LEU A 185 28.99 -24.63 1.54
C LEU A 185 30.07 -25.33 2.37
N GLU A 186 30.36 -24.80 3.57
CA GLU A 186 31.34 -25.40 4.48
C GLU A 186 30.94 -26.83 4.88
N ILE A 187 29.65 -27.09 5.13
CA ILE A 187 29.14 -28.44 5.40
C ILE A 187 29.37 -29.37 4.20
N GLN A 188 29.20 -28.90 2.96
CA GLN A 188 29.45 -29.73 1.77
C GLN A 188 30.93 -30.06 1.62
N GLU A 189 31.83 -29.10 1.87
CA GLU A 189 33.27 -29.34 1.86
C GLU A 189 33.66 -30.38 2.91
N LEU A 190 33.17 -30.22 4.14
CA LEU A 190 33.39 -31.19 5.23
C LEU A 190 32.81 -32.57 4.91
N LYS A 191 31.65 -32.64 4.23
CA LYS A 191 31.06 -33.91 3.77
C LYS A 191 31.99 -34.63 2.80
N VAL A 192 32.58 -33.93 1.84
CA VAL A 192 33.54 -34.51 0.88
C VAL A 192 34.78 -35.03 1.60
N LEU A 193 35.32 -34.26 2.55
CA LEU A 193 36.49 -34.65 3.35
C LEU A 193 36.21 -35.83 4.28
N SER A 194 34.96 -36.01 4.69
CA SER A 194 34.51 -37.10 5.55
C SER A 194 33.94 -38.29 4.78
N MET A 195 34.11 -38.37 3.45
CA MET A 195 33.67 -39.55 2.71
C MET A 195 34.63 -40.72 2.93
N CYS A 196 34.07 -41.93 2.92
CA CYS A 196 34.86 -43.15 2.84
C CYS A 196 35.73 -43.13 1.58
N MET A 197 37.03 -43.30 1.77
CA MET A 197 38.02 -43.30 0.69
C MET A 197 37.80 -44.43 -0.33
N LEU A 198 37.13 -45.51 0.08
CA LEU A 198 36.88 -46.69 -0.75
C LEU A 198 35.67 -46.51 -1.66
N CYS A 199 34.49 -46.25 -1.08
CA CYS A 199 33.26 -46.16 -1.88
C CYS A 199 32.93 -44.76 -2.37
N LYS A 200 33.44 -43.71 -1.70
CA LYS A 200 33.06 -42.30 -1.93
C LYS A 200 31.55 -42.07 -1.98
N LYS A 201 30.78 -42.87 -1.23
CA LYS A 201 29.30 -42.83 -1.20
C LYS A 201 28.75 -42.56 0.19
N GLU A 202 29.44 -43.05 1.23
CA GLU A 202 29.02 -42.90 2.62
C GLU A 202 30.06 -42.11 3.40
N VAL A 203 29.60 -41.41 4.44
CA VAL A 203 30.48 -40.78 5.43
C VAL A 203 31.26 -41.87 6.18
N TYR A 204 32.48 -41.58 6.59
CA TYR A 204 33.30 -42.55 7.32
C TYR A 204 32.73 -42.87 8.70
N ASP A 205 32.92 -44.13 9.11
CA ASP A 205 32.60 -44.61 10.46
C ASP A 205 33.89 -44.90 11.25
N PHE A 206 34.99 -45.14 10.55
CA PHE A 206 36.27 -45.55 11.12
C PHE A 206 37.44 -44.81 10.49
N VAL A 207 38.47 -44.57 11.30
CA VAL A 207 39.80 -44.14 10.85
C VAL A 207 40.72 -45.35 10.94
N LEU A 208 41.32 -45.73 9.82
CA LEU A 208 42.29 -46.82 9.72
C LEU A 208 43.59 -46.43 10.46
N LYS A 209 44.42 -47.40 10.89
CA LYS A 209 45.71 -47.11 11.56
C LYS A 209 46.63 -46.22 10.71
N CYS A 210 46.52 -46.31 9.39
CA CYS A 210 47.23 -45.47 8.43
C CYS A 210 46.63 -44.06 8.24
N GLY A 211 45.57 -43.70 8.97
CA GLY A 211 44.90 -42.40 8.92
C GLY A 211 43.78 -42.26 7.88
N HIS A 212 43.58 -43.25 7.00
CA HIS A 212 42.55 -43.18 5.96
C HIS A 212 41.14 -43.48 6.50
N LEU A 213 40.13 -42.82 5.92
CA LEU A 213 38.74 -42.87 6.34
C LEU A 213 37.95 -43.99 5.64
N CYS A 214 37.21 -44.81 6.41
CA CYS A 214 36.46 -45.97 5.91
C CYS A 214 35.04 -46.03 6.49
N CYS A 215 34.02 -46.31 5.67
CA CYS A 215 32.66 -46.57 6.15
C CYS A 215 32.49 -48.03 6.61
N LYS A 216 31.43 -48.28 7.38
CA LYS A 216 31.13 -49.59 7.96
C LYS A 216 30.99 -50.69 6.92
N LYS A 217 30.28 -50.43 5.82
CA LYS A 217 30.10 -51.43 4.74
C LYS A 217 31.43 -51.83 4.10
N CYS A 218 32.27 -50.85 3.78
CA CYS A 218 33.55 -51.13 3.15
C CYS A 218 34.55 -51.80 4.10
N LYS A 219 34.44 -51.56 5.42
CA LYS A 219 35.24 -52.24 6.44
C LYS A 219 34.93 -53.73 6.53
N GLU A 220 33.67 -54.13 6.38
CA GLU A 220 33.28 -55.56 6.41
C GLU A 220 33.83 -56.34 5.21
N THR A 221 34.04 -55.67 4.08
CA THR A 221 34.64 -56.26 2.86
C THR A 221 36.16 -56.16 2.80
N PHE A 222 36.78 -55.60 3.84
CA PHE A 222 38.19 -55.25 3.86
C PHE A 222 39.05 -56.45 4.25
N ASN A 223 40.10 -56.76 3.47
CA ASN A 223 40.99 -57.90 3.64
C ASN A 223 42.22 -57.61 4.51
N GLY A 224 42.25 -56.46 5.21
CA GLY A 224 43.34 -56.07 6.11
C GLY A 224 44.41 -55.17 5.47
N GLU A 225 44.27 -54.76 4.21
CA GLU A 225 45.18 -53.80 3.55
C GLU A 225 44.44 -52.55 3.06
N CYS A 226 45.00 -51.37 3.35
CA CYS A 226 44.43 -50.09 2.94
C CYS A 226 44.60 -49.84 1.44
N PHE A 227 43.52 -49.76 0.68
CA PHE A 227 43.57 -49.37 -0.74
C PHE A 227 44.19 -47.98 -1.01
N GLY A 228 44.24 -47.10 0.00
CA GLY A 228 44.82 -45.76 -0.16
C GLY A 228 46.35 -45.74 -0.11
N CYS A 229 46.98 -46.60 0.69
CA CYS A 229 48.44 -46.60 0.91
C CYS A 229 49.10 -47.98 0.93
N ASN A 230 48.34 -49.04 0.69
CA ASN A 230 48.74 -50.45 0.72
C ASN A 230 49.39 -50.90 2.05
N GLN A 231 49.10 -50.23 3.16
CA GLN A 231 49.54 -50.64 4.50
C GLN A 231 48.59 -51.67 5.10
N GLN A 232 49.13 -52.64 5.84
CA GLN A 232 48.35 -53.53 6.70
C GLN A 232 47.69 -52.75 7.84
N VAL A 233 46.38 -52.94 8.05
CA VAL A 233 45.56 -52.17 9.01
C VAL A 233 44.89 -53.04 10.06
#